data_AF-A0A7L4DVW3-F1
#
_entry.id   AF-A0A7L4DVW3-F1
#
_cell.length_a   1.000
_cell.length_b   1.000
_cell.length_c   1.000
_cell.angle_alpha   90.00
_cell.angle_beta   90.00
_cell.angle_gamma   90.00
#
_symmetry.space_group_name_H-M   'P 1'
#
loop_
_entity.id
_entity.type
_entity.pdbx_description
1 polymer ?
#
loop_
_entity_poly.entity_id
_entity_poly.type
_entity_poly.pdbx_seq_one_letter_code
_entity_poly.pdbx_strand_id
1 'polypeptide(L)'
;QIRVRVIEGRQLPGVNIRPVVKVTAAGQTKRTRIRKGNSPYFDETFFFNVFESPAELFDVPIFITVVDSRSFRMDSVIGEFRMDVETIYSEPKHAFLRKWLLLSDPEDFSAGAKGYLKVSLFVLGPGDEAPV
;
A
#
# COMPACT_ATOMS: atom_id res chain seq x y z
N GLN A 1 8.20 -10.61 9.31
CA GLN A 1 8.49 -9.81 8.08
C GLN A 1 7.17 -9.41 7.44
N ILE A 2 7.04 -8.17 6.97
CA ILE A 2 5.90 -7.73 6.15
C ILE A 2 6.39 -7.55 4.71
N ARG A 3 5.69 -8.16 3.75
CA ARG A 3 5.99 -8.00 2.31
C ARG A 3 4.83 -7.34 1.59
N VAL A 4 5.15 -6.33 0.79
CA VAL A 4 4.17 -5.56 0.01
C VAL A 4 4.60 -5.52 -1.45
N ARG A 5 3.87 -6.21 -2.33
CA ARG A 5 4.01 -6.07 -3.79
C ARG A 5 2.96 -5.10 -4.32
N VAL A 6 3.43 -3.96 -4.82
CA VAL A 6 2.59 -2.98 -5.53
C VAL A 6 2.60 -3.35 -7.01
N ILE A 7 1.45 -3.77 -7.55
CA ILE A 7 1.38 -4.32 -8.90
C ILE A 7 1.01 -3.23 -9.89
N GLU A 8 -0.21 -2.69 -9.80
CA GLU A 8 -0.76 -1.75 -10.78
C GLU A 8 -1.82 -0.86 -10.14
N GLY A 9 -1.93 0.37 -10.62
CA GLY A 9 -3.05 1.27 -10.33
C GLY A 9 -4.03 1.32 -11.50
N ARG A 10 -5.28 1.69 -11.24
CA ARG A 10 -6.25 2.02 -12.28
C ARG A 10 -7.18 3.13 -11.82
N GLN A 11 -7.67 3.91 -12.79
CA GLN A 11 -8.63 4.99 -12.56
C GLN A 11 -8.16 6.01 -11.50
N LEU A 12 -6.86 6.24 -11.41
CA LEU A 12 -6.31 7.30 -10.56
C LEU A 12 -6.79 8.66 -11.13
N PRO A 13 -7.28 9.61 -10.33
CA PRO A 13 -7.72 10.91 -10.82
C PRO A 13 -6.53 11.82 -11.20
N GLY A 14 -6.81 12.84 -12.01
CA GLY A 14 -5.85 13.89 -12.38
C GLY A 14 -5.33 13.81 -13.82
N VAL A 15 -4.64 14.86 -14.27
CA VAL A 15 -4.16 15.01 -15.65
C VAL A 15 -2.63 14.98 -15.68
N ASN A 16 -2.07 14.17 -16.59
CA ASN A 16 -0.62 14.00 -16.78
C ASN A 16 0.16 13.53 -15.53
N ILE A 17 -0.52 12.89 -14.58
CA ILE A 17 0.04 12.54 -13.27
C ILE A 17 1.31 11.69 -13.37
N ARG A 18 2.19 11.86 -12.38
CA ARG A 18 3.37 11.03 -12.18
C ARG A 18 3.25 10.22 -10.88
N PRO A 19 2.42 9.17 -10.87
CA PRO A 19 2.11 8.45 -9.66
C PRO A 19 3.33 7.73 -9.10
N VAL A 20 3.43 7.82 -7.77
CA VAL A 20 4.34 7.05 -6.92
C VAL A 20 3.50 6.45 -5.81
N VAL A 21 3.72 5.16 -5.50
CA VAL A 21 3.11 4.55 -4.33
C VAL A 21 4.12 4.56 -3.19
N LYS A 22 3.73 5.14 -2.06
CA LYS A 22 4.43 5.07 -0.78
C LYS A 22 3.77 3.99 0.06
N VAL A 23 4.57 3.12 0.64
CA VAL A 23 4.14 2.08 1.56
C VAL A 23 4.83 2.34 2.89
N THR A 24 4.05 2.60 3.92
CA THR A 24 4.53 2.80 5.29
C THR A 24 4.05 1.63 6.14
N ALA A 25 4.97 0.91 6.76
CA ALA A 25 4.66 -0.19 7.68
C ALA A 25 5.76 -0.24 8.76
N ALA A 26 5.37 -0.44 10.02
CA ALA A 26 6.28 -0.56 11.17
C ALA A 26 7.35 0.55 11.20
N GLY A 27 6.91 1.82 11.12
CA GLY A 27 7.78 3.00 11.18
C GLY A 27 8.68 3.24 9.95
N GLN A 28 8.67 2.34 8.97
CA GLN A 28 9.49 2.43 7.76
C GLN A 28 8.63 2.84 6.57
N THR A 29 9.12 3.76 5.73
CA THR A 29 8.47 4.14 4.47
C THR A 29 9.34 3.73 3.28
N LYS A 30 8.75 3.02 2.31
CA LYS A 30 9.37 2.68 1.02
C LYS A 30 8.49 3.20 -0.11
N ARG A 31 9.05 3.41 -1.30
CA ARG A 31 8.29 3.94 -2.45
C ARG A 31 8.67 3.29 -3.76
N THR A 32 7.71 3.23 -4.67
CA THR A 32 7.93 2.78 -6.04
C THR A 32 8.75 3.80 -6.84
N ARG A 33 9.22 3.38 -8.01
CA ARG A 33 9.66 4.30 -9.05
C ARG A 33 8.47 5.13 -9.54
N ILE A 34 8.79 6.30 -10.09
CA ILE A 34 7.80 7.20 -10.70
C ILE A 34 7.27 6.55 -11.98
N ARG A 35 5.94 6.46 -12.09
CA ARG A 35 5.24 6.04 -13.32
C ARG A 35 4.48 7.23 -13.94
N LYS A 36 3.80 6.99 -15.06
CA LYS A 36 3.00 8.01 -15.76
C LYS A 36 1.59 7.51 -16.00
N GLY A 37 0.63 8.44 -15.98
CA GLY A 37 -0.75 8.19 -16.35
C GLY A 37 -1.60 7.58 -15.24
N ASN A 38 -2.87 7.38 -15.55
CA ASN A 38 -3.93 7.07 -14.59
C ASN A 38 -4.10 5.57 -14.30
N SER A 39 -3.41 4.72 -15.08
CA SER A 39 -3.36 3.27 -14.87
C SER A 39 -1.90 2.76 -14.91
N PRO A 40 -1.06 3.16 -13.95
CA PRO A 40 0.37 2.82 -13.94
C PRO A 40 0.60 1.35 -13.58
N TYR A 41 1.58 0.72 -14.23
CA TYR A 41 2.13 -0.58 -13.84
C TYR A 41 3.44 -0.38 -13.08
N PHE A 42 3.52 -0.86 -11.84
CA PHE A 42 4.68 -0.71 -10.97
C PHE A 42 5.51 -1.99 -10.93
N ASP A 43 4.86 -3.07 -10.47
CA ASP A 43 5.41 -4.40 -10.17
C ASP A 43 6.65 -4.39 -9.28
N GLU A 44 6.57 -3.68 -8.16
CA GLU A 44 7.67 -3.54 -7.20
C GLU A 44 7.31 -4.20 -5.87
N THR A 45 8.28 -4.91 -5.27
CA THR A 45 8.08 -5.60 -3.98
C THR A 45 8.96 -4.98 -2.90
N PHE A 46 8.34 -4.62 -1.80
CA PHE A 46 8.97 -4.05 -0.62
C PHE A 46 8.98 -5.06 0.52
N PHE A 47 10.08 -5.06 1.26
CA PHE A 47 10.31 -5.91 2.41
C PHE A 47 10.53 -5.03 3.62
N PHE A 48 9.76 -5.28 4.67
CA PHE A 48 9.85 -4.62 5.97
C PHE A 48 10.20 -5.70 7.00
N ASN A 49 11.44 -5.66 7.48
CA ASN A 49 11.87 -6.54 8.55
C ASN A 49 11.45 -5.89 9.87
N VAL A 50 10.78 -6.67 10.69
CA VAL A 50 10.21 -6.31 12.00
C VAL A 50 10.68 -7.37 12.98
N PHE A 51 10.96 -6.96 14.20
CA PHE A 51 11.52 -7.79 15.28
C PHE A 51 10.67 -7.75 16.56
N GLU A 52 9.64 -6.90 16.54
CA GLU A 52 8.64 -6.73 17.58
C GLU A 52 7.71 -7.96 17.66
N SER A 53 7.13 -8.18 18.83
CA SER A 53 6.18 -9.27 19.05
C SER A 53 4.87 -9.05 18.28
N PRO A 54 4.09 -10.11 17.99
CA PRO A 54 2.77 -9.96 17.37
C PRO A 54 1.86 -8.96 18.10
N ALA A 55 1.84 -9.01 19.43
CA ALA A 55 1.04 -8.09 20.25
C ALA A 55 1.42 -6.61 20.08
N GLU A 56 2.69 -6.31 19.79
CA GLU A 56 3.17 -4.96 19.53
C GLU A 56 2.92 -4.52 18.08
N LEU A 57 2.76 -5.46 17.14
CA LEU A 57 2.61 -5.19 15.72
C LEU A 57 1.17 -5.16 15.23
N PHE A 58 0.27 -5.92 15.86
CA PHE A 58 -1.08 -6.16 15.34
C PHE A 58 -1.88 -4.88 15.14
N ASP A 59 -1.83 -3.94 16.08
CA ASP A 59 -2.48 -2.63 15.99
C ASP A 59 -1.69 -1.60 15.15
N VAL A 60 -0.50 -1.95 14.65
CA VAL A 60 0.33 -1.01 13.89
C VAL A 60 -0.28 -0.79 12.51
N PRO A 61 -0.51 0.47 12.11
CA PRO A 61 -1.09 0.76 10.80
C PRO A 61 -0.08 0.55 9.66
N ILE A 62 -0.58 0.04 8.55
CA ILE A 62 0.02 0.03 7.22
C ILE A 62 -0.70 1.07 6.37
N PHE A 63 0.07 2.03 5.84
CA PHE A 63 -0.43 3.03 4.90
C PHE A 63 0.08 2.72 3.49
N ILE A 64 -0.83 2.70 2.52
CA ILE A 64 -0.51 2.58 1.10
C ILE A 64 -1.07 3.81 0.38
N THR A 65 -0.20 4.78 0.15
CA THR A 65 -0.55 6.10 -0.34
C THR A 65 -0.07 6.28 -1.77
N VAL A 66 -0.95 6.71 -2.69
CA VAL A 66 -0.58 7.12 -4.03
C VAL A 66 -0.44 8.64 -4.06
N VAL A 67 0.68 9.15 -4.58
CA VAL A 67 0.95 10.59 -4.69
C VAL A 67 1.35 10.97 -6.12
N ASP A 68 1.04 12.20 -6.56
CA ASP A 68 1.63 12.76 -7.79
C ASP A 68 3.00 13.37 -7.47
N SER A 69 4.07 12.78 -8.00
CA SER A 69 5.45 13.22 -7.76
C SER A 69 5.77 14.61 -8.33
N ARG A 70 4.90 15.17 -9.19
CA ARG A 70 5.08 16.54 -9.72
C ARG A 70 4.55 17.62 -8.78
N SER A 71 3.69 17.26 -7.82
CA SER A 71 3.11 18.25 -6.92
C SER A 71 4.14 18.67 -5.88
N PHE A 72 4.51 19.96 -5.89
CA PHE A 72 5.26 20.59 -4.81
C PHE A 72 4.36 21.06 -3.66
N ARG A 73 3.04 20.87 -3.77
CA ARG A 73 2.08 21.25 -2.73
C ARG A 73 1.93 20.16 -1.67
N MET A 74 1.46 20.54 -0.48
CA MET A 74 1.22 19.63 0.65
C MET A 74 0.19 18.53 0.30
N ASP A 75 -0.73 18.84 -0.61
CA ASP A 75 -1.83 18.04 -1.15
C ASP A 75 -1.41 17.22 -2.40
N SER A 76 -0.25 16.58 -2.34
CA SER A 76 0.23 15.66 -3.40
C SER A 76 -0.48 14.30 -3.43
N VAL A 77 -1.31 14.01 -2.42
CA VAL A 77 -1.99 12.71 -2.27
C VAL A 77 -3.12 12.58 -3.29
N ILE A 78 -3.04 11.52 -4.10
CA ILE A 78 -4.09 11.11 -5.03
C ILE A 78 -5.14 10.30 -4.26
N GLY A 79 -4.70 9.39 -3.40
CA GLY A 79 -5.56 8.59 -2.54
C GLY A 79 -4.76 7.61 -1.69
N GLU A 80 -5.40 7.06 -0.68
CA GLU A 80 -4.77 6.19 0.32
C GLU A 80 -5.66 4.99 0.68
N PHE A 81 -5.01 3.88 1.01
CA PHE A 81 -5.62 2.77 1.72
C PHE A 81 -4.90 2.54 3.06
N ARG A 82 -5.65 2.27 4.12
CA ARG A 82 -5.15 2.03 5.48
C ARG A 82 -5.70 0.69 5.99
N MET A 83 -4.87 -0.04 6.70
CA MET A 83 -5.25 -1.24 7.47
C MET A 83 -4.22 -1.46 8.57
N ASP A 84 -4.56 -2.20 9.60
CA ASP A 84 -3.60 -2.71 10.58
C ASP A 84 -2.91 -4.01 10.10
N VAL A 85 -1.84 -4.44 10.78
CA VAL A 85 -1.11 -5.68 10.46
C VAL A 85 -1.98 -6.91 10.72
N GLU A 86 -2.78 -6.89 11.79
CA GLU A 86 -3.65 -8.01 12.17
C GLU A 86 -4.65 -8.37 11.07
N THR A 87 -5.18 -7.38 10.36
CA THR A 87 -6.10 -7.56 9.24
C THR A 87 -5.52 -8.49 8.18
N ILE A 88 -4.23 -8.34 7.86
CA ILE A 88 -3.54 -9.23 6.90
C ILE A 88 -3.18 -10.57 7.55
N TYR A 89 -2.70 -10.53 8.80
CA TYR A 89 -2.31 -11.72 9.52
C TYR A 89 -3.49 -12.67 9.76
N SER A 90 -4.71 -12.15 9.90
CA SER A 90 -5.90 -12.97 10.14
C SER A 90 -6.44 -13.66 8.88
N GLU A 91 -5.95 -13.29 7.69
CA GLU A 91 -6.37 -13.92 6.44
C GLU A 91 -5.78 -15.32 6.27
N PRO A 92 -6.40 -16.18 5.43
CA PRO A 92 -5.80 -17.44 5.04
C PRO A 92 -4.38 -17.25 4.50
N LYS A 93 -3.42 -17.99 5.07
CA LYS A 93 -1.98 -17.88 4.76
C LYS A 93 -1.38 -16.50 5.07
N HIS A 94 -2.00 -15.73 5.96
CA HIS A 94 -1.54 -14.42 6.41
C HIS A 94 -1.36 -13.44 5.23
N ALA A 95 -2.25 -13.50 4.22
CA ALA A 95 -2.00 -12.90 2.91
C ALA A 95 -3.23 -12.34 2.18
N PHE A 96 -3.04 -11.17 1.57
CA PHE A 96 -3.79 -10.69 0.42
C PHE A 96 -3.01 -10.98 -0.87
N LEU A 97 -3.61 -11.70 -1.80
CA LEU A 97 -2.98 -12.00 -3.10
C LEU A 97 -3.72 -11.28 -4.22
N ARG A 98 -3.01 -10.38 -4.92
CA ARG A 98 -3.48 -9.63 -6.10
C ARG A 98 -4.84 -8.94 -5.89
N LYS A 99 -5.16 -8.54 -4.66
CA LYS A 99 -6.43 -7.87 -4.30
C LYS A 99 -6.39 -6.40 -4.78
N TRP A 100 -7.54 -5.90 -5.23
CA TRP A 100 -7.75 -4.48 -5.53
C TRP A 100 -8.16 -3.75 -4.26
N LEU A 101 -7.36 -2.79 -3.85
CA LEU A 101 -7.66 -1.85 -2.78
C LEU A 101 -8.38 -0.65 -3.37
N LEU A 102 -9.47 -0.22 -2.74
CA LEU A 102 -10.13 1.04 -3.06
C LEU A 102 -9.38 2.17 -2.36
N LEU A 103 -8.92 3.15 -3.11
CA LEU A 103 -8.26 4.33 -2.56
C LEU A 103 -9.32 5.36 -2.16
N SER A 104 -9.11 6.00 -1.01
CA SER A 104 -9.97 7.08 -0.50
C SER A 104 -9.16 8.35 -0.26
N ASP A 105 -9.84 9.47 -0.06
CA ASP A 105 -9.19 10.67 0.45
C ASP A 105 -8.79 10.43 1.92
N PRO A 106 -7.52 10.61 2.32
CA PRO A 106 -7.10 10.42 3.71
C PRO A 106 -7.71 11.43 4.67
N GLU A 107 -8.15 12.59 4.17
CA GLU A 107 -8.76 13.67 4.96
C GLU A 107 -10.29 13.68 4.88
N ASP A 108 -10.88 13.00 3.88
CA ASP A 108 -12.33 12.94 3.68
C ASP A 108 -12.78 11.60 3.06
N PHE A 109 -13.06 10.61 3.92
CA PHE A 109 -13.57 9.31 3.48
C PHE A 109 -14.95 9.37 2.80
N SER A 110 -15.68 10.49 2.92
CA SER A 110 -16.97 10.68 2.26
C SER A 110 -16.85 11.19 0.82
N ALA A 111 -15.66 11.67 0.41
CA ALA A 111 -15.38 12.19 -0.92
C ALA A 111 -15.44 11.14 -2.05
N GLY A 112 -15.74 9.87 -1.71
CA GLY A 112 -15.84 8.77 -2.64
C GLY A 112 -14.49 8.20 -3.08
N ALA A 113 -14.55 7.29 -4.05
CA ALA A 113 -13.42 6.53 -4.56
C ALA A 113 -12.39 7.42 -5.30
N LYS A 114 -11.11 7.29 -4.97
CA LYS A 114 -9.96 7.96 -5.64
C LYS A 114 -9.17 7.03 -6.56
N GLY A 115 -9.82 5.98 -7.06
CA GLY A 115 -9.21 4.94 -7.90
C GLY A 115 -8.88 3.67 -7.13
N TYR A 116 -8.15 2.76 -7.77
CA TYR A 116 -7.83 1.45 -7.21
C TYR A 116 -6.35 1.11 -7.35
N LEU A 117 -5.83 0.36 -6.40
CA LEU A 117 -4.48 -0.18 -6.42
C LEU A 117 -4.50 -1.68 -6.21
N LYS A 118 -3.89 -2.43 -7.12
CA LYS A 118 -3.72 -3.88 -6.98
C LYS A 118 -2.44 -4.19 -6.25
N VAL A 119 -2.55 -4.96 -5.18
CA VAL A 119 -1.39 -5.33 -4.35
C VAL A 119 -1.41 -6.81 -4.00
N SER A 120 -0.26 -7.33 -3.63
CA SER A 120 -0.19 -8.51 -2.76
C SER A 120 0.51 -8.11 -1.46
N LEU A 121 -0.08 -8.48 -0.33
CA LEU A 121 0.45 -8.21 1.00
C LEU A 121 0.51 -9.51 1.78
N PHE A 122 1.56 -9.73 2.56
CA PHE A 122 1.56 -10.82 3.53
C PHE A 122 2.49 -10.54 4.70
N VAL A 123 2.11 -11.08 5.85
CA VAL A 123 2.86 -10.99 7.11
C VAL A 123 3.34 -12.39 7.44
N LEU A 124 4.65 -12.55 7.58
CA LEU A 124 5.29 -13.84 7.89
C LEU A 124 5.89 -13.80 9.29
N GLY A 125 5.43 -14.71 10.14
CA GLY A 125 6.04 -15.05 11.41
C GLY A 125 7.25 -15.98 11.25
N PRO A 126 7.97 -16.27 12.36
CA PRO A 126 9.04 -17.25 12.35
C PRO A 126 8.55 -18.63 11.92
N GLY A 127 9.16 -19.18 10.87
CA GLY A 127 8.80 -20.50 10.33
C GLY A 127 7.72 -20.49 9.24
N ASP A 128 7.08 -19.34 8.97
CA ASP A 128 6.11 -19.23 7.89
C ASP A 128 6.79 -19.21 6.51
N GLU A 129 6.19 -19.90 5.54
CA GLU A 129 6.57 -19.82 4.14
C GLU A 129 5.77 -18.74 3.41
N ALA A 130 6.45 -17.97 2.55
CA ALA A 130 5.79 -16.99 1.72
C ALA A 130 4.79 -17.67 0.76
N PRO A 131 3.55 -17.17 0.61
CA PRO A 131 2.61 -17.70 -0.37
C PRO A 131 3.18 -17.60 -1.78
N VAL A 132 3.08 -18.69 -2.55
CA VAL A 132 3.52 -18.80 -3.95
C VAL A 132 2.51 -18.16 -4.90
#